data_AF-A0A523ZFF6-F1
#
_entry.id   AF-A0A523ZFF6-F1
#
_cell.length_a   1.000
_cell.length_b   1.000
_cell.length_c   1.000
_cell.angle_alpha   90.00
_cell.angle_beta   90.00
_cell.angle_gamma   90.00
#
_symmetry.space_group_name_H-M   'P 1'
#
loop_
_entity.id
_entity.type
_entity.pdbx_description
1 polymer ?
#
loop_
_entity_poly.entity_id
_entity_poly.type
_entity_poly.pdbx_seq_one_letter_code
_entity_poly.pdbx_strand_id
1 'polypeptide(L)'
;MYWADRIAKEIIKSKKYKPYWIDDMKTPSGRVHVGSLRGVLIHDLIYKALLSKGEKATFSYVIDDHDPMDGLPVYLDRKKYLPHMGKPLNTVPSPQPGFSSYAEYFAKEFIEVFNSLGARPKIIWTSKLYESGKMDESIRAVLDKAQT
;
A
#
# COMPACT_ATOMS: atom_id res chain seq x y z
N MET A 1 -14.96 25.45 -5.05
CA MET A 1 -13.65 24.80 -5.28
C MET A 1 -13.27 24.09 -4.00
N TYR A 2 -13.21 22.77 -4.00
CA TYR A 2 -12.97 21.99 -2.78
C TYR A 2 -11.47 21.87 -2.49
N TRP A 3 -11.08 21.35 -1.32
CA TRP A 3 -9.66 21.29 -0.93
C TRP A 3 -8.82 20.47 -1.92
N ALA A 4 -9.37 19.41 -2.51
CA ALA A 4 -8.68 18.56 -3.48
C ALA A 4 -8.38 19.31 -4.79
N ASP A 5 -9.31 20.15 -5.27
CA ASP A 5 -9.08 21.00 -6.45
C ASP A 5 -7.93 21.98 -6.22
N ARG A 6 -7.84 22.54 -5.01
CA ARG A 6 -6.77 23.48 -4.66
C ARG A 6 -5.41 22.79 -4.68
N ILE A 7 -5.31 21.62 -4.05
CA ILE A 7 -4.08 20.81 -4.05
C ILE A 7 -3.68 20.43 -5.49
N ALA A 8 -4.63 19.94 -6.29
CA ALA A 8 -4.36 19.60 -7.69
C ALA A 8 -3.84 20.81 -8.48
N LYS A 9 -4.41 22.00 -8.30
CA LYS A 9 -3.92 23.24 -8.95
C LYS A 9 -2.51 23.61 -8.50
N GLU A 10 -2.19 23.48 -7.24
CA GLU A 10 -0.84 23.74 -6.71
C GLU A 10 0.19 22.77 -7.29
N ILE A 11 -0.15 21.47 -7.33
CA ILE A 11 0.66 20.43 -7.97
C ILE A 11 0.89 20.75 -9.46
N ILE A 12 -0.16 21.11 -10.19
CA ILE A 12 -0.08 21.48 -11.61
C ILE A 12 0.80 22.70 -11.82
N LYS A 13 0.56 23.77 -11.06
CA LYS A 13 1.33 25.02 -11.12
C LYS A 13 2.82 24.81 -10.83
N SER A 14 3.15 23.86 -9.95
CA SER A 14 4.54 23.58 -9.59
C SER A 14 5.37 23.02 -10.75
N LYS A 15 4.74 22.30 -11.69
CA LYS A 15 5.41 21.55 -12.78
C LYS A 15 6.47 20.52 -12.34
N LYS A 16 6.61 20.22 -11.04
CA LYS A 16 7.69 19.35 -10.50
C LYS A 16 7.41 17.87 -10.61
N TYR A 17 6.14 17.47 -10.47
CA TYR A 17 5.75 16.08 -10.22
C TYR A 17 5.26 15.37 -11.49
N LYS A 18 5.83 15.68 -12.67
CA LYS A 18 5.44 15.02 -13.93
C LYS A 18 6.34 13.79 -14.18
N PRO A 19 5.80 12.63 -14.61
CA PRO A 19 4.37 12.32 -14.71
C PRO A 19 3.70 12.27 -13.33
N TYR A 20 2.44 12.71 -13.25
CA TYR A 20 1.74 12.72 -11.96
C TYR A 20 1.48 11.30 -11.49
N TRP A 21 1.98 11.00 -10.29
CA TRP A 21 1.80 9.72 -9.64
C TRP A 21 1.37 9.96 -8.20
N ILE A 22 0.17 9.50 -7.88
CA ILE A 22 -0.37 9.48 -6.52
C ILE A 22 -0.16 8.05 -6.00
N ASP A 23 0.46 7.92 -4.85
CA ASP A 23 0.76 6.64 -4.24
C ASP A 23 0.36 6.65 -2.77
N ASP A 24 -0.01 5.48 -2.26
CA ASP A 24 -0.35 5.24 -0.87
C ASP A 24 0.02 3.78 -0.54
N MET A 25 0.16 3.45 0.74
CA MET A 25 0.68 2.15 1.16
C MET A 25 0.05 1.68 2.47
N LYS A 26 -0.06 0.36 2.63
CA LYS A 26 -0.39 -0.26 3.92
C LYS A 26 0.24 -1.63 4.10
N THR A 27 0.85 -1.82 5.27
CA THR A 27 1.18 -3.14 5.80
C THR A 27 -0.09 -3.87 6.27
N PRO A 28 -0.42 -5.05 5.72
CA PRO A 28 -1.59 -5.83 6.11
C PRO A 28 -1.31 -6.67 7.37
N SER A 29 -0.88 -6.03 8.46
CA SER A 29 -0.54 -6.67 9.75
C SER A 29 -1.77 -7.08 10.58
N GLY A 30 -2.98 -6.87 10.05
CA GLY A 30 -4.24 -7.22 10.66
C GLY A 30 -5.40 -6.53 9.94
N ARG A 31 -6.59 -6.58 10.55
CA ARG A 31 -7.79 -5.93 10.00
C ARG A 31 -7.55 -4.42 9.91
N VAL A 32 -7.73 -3.89 8.71
CA VAL A 32 -7.46 -2.48 8.43
C VAL A 32 -8.64 -1.63 8.93
N HIS A 33 -8.35 -0.69 9.82
CA HIS A 33 -9.35 0.19 10.42
C HIS A 33 -9.72 1.38 9.51
N VAL A 34 -10.86 2.01 9.77
CA VAL A 34 -11.40 3.16 9.02
C VAL A 34 -10.43 4.36 8.92
N GLY A 35 -9.51 4.50 9.87
CA GLY A 35 -8.49 5.55 9.81
C GLY A 35 -7.53 5.37 8.62
N SER A 36 -7.20 4.13 8.27
CA SER A 36 -6.39 3.83 7.08
C SER A 36 -7.20 4.06 5.79
N LEU A 37 -8.51 3.79 5.81
CA LEU A 37 -9.41 4.06 4.68
C LEU A 37 -9.41 5.55 4.28
N ARG A 38 -9.31 6.45 5.27
CA ARG A 38 -9.21 7.90 5.01
C ARG A 38 -8.04 8.25 4.09
N GLY A 39 -6.88 7.59 4.25
CA GLY A 39 -5.71 7.82 3.40
C GLY A 39 -6.03 7.55 1.93
N VAL A 40 -6.53 6.34 1.65
CA VAL A 40 -6.89 5.91 0.28
C VAL A 40 -7.85 6.89 -0.37
N LEU A 41 -8.87 7.34 0.35
CA LEU A 41 -9.89 8.25 -0.17
C LEU A 41 -9.34 9.66 -0.42
N ILE A 42 -8.43 10.17 0.43
CA ILE A 42 -7.78 11.46 0.19
C ILE A 42 -6.97 11.41 -1.10
N HIS A 43 -6.18 10.35 -1.28
CA HIS A 43 -5.37 10.15 -2.48
C HIS A 43 -6.23 9.99 -3.74
N ASP A 44 -7.32 9.21 -3.66
CA ASP A 44 -8.29 9.05 -4.74
C ASP A 44 -8.95 10.39 -5.15
N LEU A 45 -9.33 11.23 -4.18
CA LEU A 45 -9.90 12.55 -4.45
C LEU A 45 -8.90 13.48 -5.14
N ILE A 46 -7.63 13.46 -4.76
CA ILE A 46 -6.58 14.24 -5.42
C ILE A 46 -6.33 13.71 -6.83
N TYR A 47 -6.28 12.39 -7.00
CA TYR A 47 -6.16 11.74 -8.30
C TYR A 47 -7.29 12.16 -9.25
N LYS A 48 -8.55 12.04 -8.81
CA LYS A 48 -9.72 12.49 -9.57
C LYS A 48 -9.71 13.99 -9.84
N ALA A 49 -9.23 14.80 -8.89
CA ALA A 49 -9.08 16.24 -9.09
C ALA A 49 -8.06 16.57 -10.19
N LEU A 50 -6.93 15.87 -10.27
CA LEU A 50 -5.96 16.01 -11.36
C LEU A 50 -6.57 15.61 -12.71
N LEU A 51 -7.27 14.48 -12.78
CA LEU A 51 -7.98 14.05 -13.99
C LEU A 51 -9.02 15.07 -14.44
N SER A 52 -9.79 15.65 -13.50
CA SER A 52 -10.81 16.67 -13.80
C SER A 52 -10.25 17.94 -14.45
N LYS A 53 -8.94 18.18 -14.31
CA LYS A 53 -8.22 19.33 -14.90
C LYS A 53 -7.53 18.99 -16.22
N GLY A 54 -7.77 17.78 -16.76
CA GLY A 54 -7.22 17.33 -18.05
C GLY A 54 -5.80 16.79 -17.98
N GLU A 55 -5.24 16.60 -16.78
CA GLU A 55 -3.91 16.01 -16.62
C GLU A 55 -3.98 14.48 -16.60
N LYS A 56 -2.92 13.83 -17.07
CA LYS A 56 -2.75 12.38 -16.95
C LYS A 56 -2.07 12.07 -15.62
N ALA A 57 -2.65 11.17 -14.84
CA ALA A 57 -2.10 10.72 -13.57
C ALA A 57 -2.22 9.20 -13.41
N THR A 58 -1.34 8.62 -12.60
CA THR A 58 -1.41 7.24 -12.11
C THR A 58 -1.76 7.27 -10.63
N PHE A 59 -2.63 6.34 -10.20
CA PHE A 59 -2.89 6.10 -8.78
C PHE A 59 -2.52 4.66 -8.45
N SER A 60 -1.59 4.46 -7.51
CA SER A 60 -1.22 3.12 -7.00
C SER A 60 -1.46 2.99 -5.51
N TYR A 61 -1.53 1.73 -5.08
CA TYR A 61 -1.63 1.35 -3.69
C TYR A 61 -0.69 0.18 -3.42
N VAL A 62 0.29 0.39 -2.56
CA VAL A 62 1.28 -0.61 -2.19
C VAL A 62 0.76 -1.40 -1.00
N ILE A 63 0.64 -2.71 -1.17
CA ILE A 63 0.45 -3.65 -0.08
C ILE A 63 1.84 -4.09 0.37
N ASP A 64 2.23 -3.67 1.56
CA ASP A 64 3.53 -4.00 2.12
C ASP A 64 3.49 -5.35 2.82
N ASP A 65 3.37 -6.42 2.04
CA ASP A 65 3.24 -7.79 2.52
C ASP A 65 4.58 -8.44 2.86
N HIS A 66 5.70 -7.82 2.52
CA HIS A 66 7.04 -8.31 2.84
C HIS A 66 7.55 -7.85 4.21
N ASP A 67 6.87 -6.89 4.84
CA ASP A 67 7.15 -6.41 6.20
C ASP A 67 7.09 -7.58 7.21
N PRO A 68 8.01 -7.67 8.19
CA PRO A 68 7.99 -8.73 9.17
C PRO A 68 6.78 -8.60 10.11
N MET A 69 6.26 -9.74 10.54
CA MET A 69 5.23 -9.80 11.57
C MET A 69 5.83 -9.38 12.94
N ASP A 70 5.71 -8.11 13.28
CA ASP A 70 6.21 -7.51 14.52
C ASP A 70 5.14 -7.35 15.62
N GLY A 71 3.87 -7.50 15.25
CA GLY A 71 2.72 -7.47 16.13
C GLY A 71 1.70 -8.57 15.82
N LEU A 72 0.95 -8.97 16.84
CA LEU A 72 -0.15 -9.95 16.71
C LEU A 72 -1.46 -9.34 17.23
N PRO A 73 -2.49 -9.21 16.39
CA PRO A 73 -3.81 -8.77 16.84
C PRO A 73 -4.43 -9.71 17.88
N VAL A 74 -5.03 -9.14 18.93
CA VAL A 74 -5.60 -9.89 20.08
C VAL A 74 -6.72 -10.86 19.73
N TYR A 75 -7.38 -10.67 18.57
CA TYR A 75 -8.48 -11.51 18.11
C TYR A 75 -8.01 -12.75 17.33
N LEU A 76 -6.70 -12.95 17.15
CA LEU A 76 -6.13 -14.12 16.48
C LEU A 76 -5.53 -15.10 17.47
N ASP A 77 -5.49 -16.39 17.09
CA ASP A 77 -4.92 -17.44 17.92
C ASP A 77 -3.41 -17.25 18.12
N ARG A 78 -3.04 -16.84 19.34
CA ARG A 78 -1.64 -16.64 19.73
C ARG A 78 -0.78 -17.88 19.56
N LYS A 79 -1.30 -19.09 19.85
CA LYS A 79 -0.49 -20.31 19.71
C LYS A 79 -0.17 -20.60 18.25
N LYS A 80 -1.12 -20.31 17.34
CA LYS A 80 -0.95 -20.47 15.90
C LYS A 80 0.07 -19.49 15.33
N TYR A 81 0.02 -18.22 15.75
CA TYR A 81 0.78 -17.15 15.08
C TYR A 81 2.10 -16.74 15.75
N LEU A 82 2.28 -16.98 17.05
CA LEU A 82 3.53 -16.65 17.74
C LEU A 82 4.79 -17.28 17.11
N PRO A 83 4.76 -18.52 16.57
CA PRO A 83 5.90 -19.10 15.84
C PRO A 83 6.23 -18.42 14.50
N HIS A 84 5.41 -17.46 14.06
CA HIS A 84 5.59 -16.71 12.82
C HIS A 84 6.08 -15.27 13.03
N MET A 85 6.26 -14.83 14.27
CA MET A 85 6.83 -13.50 14.57
C MET A 85 8.19 -13.32 13.90
N GLY A 86 8.42 -12.13 13.33
CA GLY A 86 9.61 -11.77 12.58
C GLY A 86 9.65 -12.30 11.14
N LYS A 87 8.72 -13.16 10.72
CA LYS A 87 8.62 -13.62 9.32
C LYS A 87 7.86 -12.60 8.47
N PRO A 88 8.19 -12.45 7.18
CA PRO A 88 7.41 -11.63 6.25
C PRO A 88 5.94 -12.04 6.22
N LEU A 89 5.02 -11.09 6.27
CA LEU A 89 3.57 -11.34 6.36
C LEU A 89 3.02 -12.19 5.19
N ASN A 90 3.65 -12.12 4.01
CA ASN A 90 3.31 -12.95 2.84
C ASN A 90 3.66 -14.43 3.01
N THR A 91 4.47 -14.81 4.02
CA THR A 91 4.81 -16.19 4.35
C THR A 91 4.02 -16.75 5.54
N VAL A 92 3.28 -15.89 6.25
CA VAL A 92 2.49 -16.28 7.42
C VAL A 92 1.18 -16.93 6.96
N PRO A 93 0.74 -18.06 7.55
CA PRO A 93 -0.49 -18.74 7.14
C PRO A 93 -1.74 -17.86 7.28
N SER A 94 -2.64 -17.92 6.31
CA SER A 94 -3.90 -17.18 6.37
C SER A 94 -4.73 -17.52 7.63
N PRO A 95 -5.42 -16.53 8.24
CA PRO A 95 -6.43 -16.78 9.27
C PRO A 95 -7.73 -17.36 8.72
N GLN A 96 -8.01 -17.21 7.43
CA GLN A 96 -9.20 -17.76 6.77
C GLN A 96 -8.84 -18.68 5.59
N PRO A 97 -9.64 -19.73 5.32
CA PRO A 97 -9.47 -20.55 4.11
C PRO A 97 -9.58 -19.72 2.82
N GLY A 98 -8.91 -20.15 1.76
CA GLY A 98 -9.02 -19.54 0.43
C GLY A 98 -8.05 -18.39 0.13
N PHE A 99 -7.13 -18.09 1.04
CA PHE A 99 -6.06 -17.10 0.85
C PHE A 99 -4.69 -17.76 1.04
N SER A 100 -3.72 -17.35 0.22
CA SER A 100 -2.36 -17.86 0.21
C SER A 100 -1.56 -17.45 1.45
N SER A 101 -1.88 -16.30 2.06
CA SER A 101 -1.16 -15.78 3.22
C SER A 101 -2.02 -14.90 4.12
N TYR A 102 -1.49 -14.63 5.31
CA TYR A 102 -2.00 -13.65 6.26
C TYR A 102 -2.16 -12.28 5.62
N ALA A 103 -1.11 -11.82 4.94
CA ALA A 103 -1.13 -10.55 4.23
C ALA A 103 -2.21 -10.48 3.17
N GLU A 104 -2.34 -11.53 2.33
CA GLU A 104 -3.32 -11.55 1.25
C GLU A 104 -4.75 -11.45 1.78
N TYR A 105 -5.08 -12.14 2.88
CA TYR A 105 -6.40 -12.08 3.49
C TYR A 105 -6.80 -10.66 3.89
N PHE A 106 -5.98 -10.00 4.72
CA PHE A 106 -6.29 -8.66 5.21
C PHE A 106 -6.21 -7.59 4.10
N ALA A 107 -5.28 -7.75 3.16
CA ALA A 107 -5.18 -6.86 2.02
C ALA A 107 -6.41 -6.96 1.11
N LYS A 108 -6.89 -8.16 0.77
CA LYS A 108 -8.09 -8.33 -0.06
C LYS A 108 -9.34 -7.78 0.62
N GLU A 109 -9.52 -8.04 1.91
CA GLU A 109 -10.63 -7.44 2.69
C GLU A 109 -10.62 -5.91 2.55
N PHE A 110 -9.46 -5.28 2.69
CA PHE A 110 -9.35 -3.83 2.58
C PHE A 110 -9.50 -3.30 1.15
N ILE A 111 -8.95 -4.01 0.16
CA ILE A 111 -9.08 -3.70 -1.27
C ILE A 111 -10.56 -3.68 -1.69
N GLU A 112 -11.34 -4.66 -1.25
CA GLU A 112 -12.78 -4.71 -1.50
C GLU A 112 -13.50 -3.48 -0.93
N VAL A 113 -13.16 -3.08 0.31
CA VAL A 113 -13.75 -1.91 0.97
C VAL A 113 -13.52 -0.64 0.16
N PHE A 114 -12.28 -0.29 -0.18
CA PHE A 114 -12.05 0.97 -0.91
C PHE A 114 -12.53 0.91 -2.37
N ASN A 115 -12.52 -0.27 -3.00
CA ASN A 115 -13.08 -0.45 -4.35
C ASN A 115 -14.59 -0.21 -4.36
N SER A 116 -15.31 -0.63 -3.31
CA SER A 116 -16.75 -0.38 -3.16
C SER A 116 -17.10 1.11 -3.06
N LEU A 117 -16.15 1.93 -2.59
CA LEU A 117 -16.26 3.39 -2.52
C LEU A 117 -15.76 4.09 -3.79
N GLY A 118 -15.35 3.33 -4.81
CA GLY A 118 -14.94 3.86 -6.11
C GLY A 118 -13.49 4.34 -6.17
N ALA A 119 -12.65 4.05 -5.16
CA ALA A 119 -11.21 4.20 -5.25
C ALA A 119 -10.63 2.92 -5.87
N ARG A 120 -10.03 3.00 -7.06
CA ARG A 120 -9.50 1.82 -7.79
C ARG A 120 -8.04 2.03 -8.19
N PRO A 121 -7.11 2.09 -7.21
CA PRO A 121 -5.69 2.21 -7.49
C PRO A 121 -5.12 0.95 -8.16
N LYS A 122 -3.99 1.11 -8.84
CA LYS A 122 -3.14 -0.01 -9.26
C LYS A 122 -2.49 -0.65 -8.02
N ILE A 123 -2.85 -1.89 -7.74
CA ILE A 123 -2.27 -2.63 -6.61
C ILE A 123 -0.84 -3.09 -6.92
N ILE A 124 0.07 -2.86 -5.97
CA ILE A 124 1.46 -3.30 -6.02
C ILE A 124 1.72 -4.10 -4.74
N TRP A 125 2.34 -5.26 -4.85
CA TRP A 125 2.71 -6.09 -3.70
C TRP A 125 4.22 -6.01 -3.50
N THR A 126 4.69 -5.65 -2.31
CA THR A 126 6.13 -5.48 -2.07
C THR A 126 6.87 -6.80 -2.25
N SER A 127 6.31 -7.92 -1.79
CA SER A 127 6.88 -9.25 -2.01
C SER A 127 7.20 -9.53 -3.48
N LYS A 128 6.31 -9.13 -4.40
CA LYS A 128 6.52 -9.30 -5.85
C LYS A 128 7.57 -8.36 -6.41
N LEU A 129 7.77 -7.18 -5.82
CA LEU A 129 8.88 -6.30 -6.20
C LEU A 129 10.23 -6.90 -5.80
N TYR A 130 10.33 -7.44 -4.59
CA TYR A 130 11.53 -8.12 -4.10
C TYR A 130 11.81 -9.41 -4.90
N GLU A 131 10.82 -10.30 -5.03
CA GLU A 131 10.96 -11.59 -5.76
C GLU A 131 11.35 -11.42 -7.23
N SER A 132 10.94 -10.33 -7.87
CA SER A 132 11.26 -10.05 -9.28
C SER A 132 12.62 -9.38 -9.49
N GLY A 133 13.37 -9.08 -8.44
CA GLY A 133 14.66 -8.38 -8.51
C GLY A 133 14.56 -6.89 -8.85
N LYS A 134 13.34 -6.32 -8.92
CA LYS A 134 13.14 -4.89 -9.22
C LYS A 134 13.73 -3.96 -8.16
N MET A 135 13.90 -4.46 -6.94
CA MET A 135 14.49 -3.72 -5.85
C MET A 135 16.03 -3.83 -5.81
N ASP A 136 16.64 -4.77 -6.54
CA ASP A 136 18.06 -5.13 -6.40
C ASP A 136 19.00 -3.95 -6.66
N GLU A 137 18.73 -3.16 -7.68
CA GLU A 137 19.53 -1.97 -8.01
C GLU A 137 19.45 -0.92 -6.89
N SER A 138 18.26 -0.70 -6.34
CA SER A 138 18.06 0.24 -5.24
C SER A 138 18.73 -0.26 -3.96
N ILE A 139 18.62 -1.55 -3.66
CA ILE A 139 19.28 -2.18 -2.51
C ILE A 139 20.80 -2.04 -2.64
N ARG A 140 21.36 -2.39 -3.80
CA ARG A 140 22.80 -2.23 -4.09
C ARG A 140 23.23 -0.78 -3.90
N ALA A 141 22.51 0.18 -4.47
CA ALA A 141 22.85 1.59 -4.36
C ALA A 141 22.86 2.12 -2.92
N VAL A 142 21.99 1.59 -2.05
CA VAL A 142 21.99 1.90 -0.62
C VAL A 142 23.20 1.28 0.08
N LEU A 143 23.48 0.00 -0.18
CA LEU A 143 24.62 -0.71 0.42
C LEU A 143 25.97 -0.13 0.00
N ASP A 144 26.14 0.22 -1.28
CA ASP A 144 27.37 0.83 -1.81
C ASP A 144 27.68 2.20 -1.18
N LYS A 145 26.66 2.85 -0.60
CA LYS A 145 26.78 4.16 0.05
C LYS A 145 26.69 4.10 1.57
N ALA A 146 26.57 2.91 2.15
CA ALA A 146 26.59 2.75 3.59
C ALA A 146 27.98 3.15 4.12
N GLN A 147 28.05 4.19 4.93
CA GLN A 147 29.27 4.51 5.67
C GLN A 147 29.51 3.40 6.69
N THR A 148 30.68 2.78 6.62
CA THR A 148 31.22 1.86 7.63
C THR A 148 31.57 2.57 8.91
#